data_AF-A0A2B4SIG1-F1
#
_entry.id   AF-A0A2B4SIG1-F1
#
_cell.length_a   1.000
_cell.length_b   1.000
_cell.length_c   1.000
_cell.angle_alpha   90.00
_cell.angle_beta   90.00
_cell.angle_gamma   90.00
#
_symmetry.space_group_name_H-M   'P 1'
#
loop_
_entity.id
_entity.type
_entity.pdbx_description
1 polymer ?
#
loop_
_entity_poly.entity_id
_entity_poly.type
_entity_poly.pdbx_seq_one_letter_code
_entity_poly.pdbx_strand_id
1 'polypeptide(L)'
;MQFGDIERFLIEAEATNVGPQLLPQLQTIFSDPKRLINLKLELAITIDVAEHFVKATYFLEGNGALVLSCYEKLHAVARACQAPHFPNVHAVAAAIAEENHGQNVAVLEQAKACVQPVLDWFLRKFNVQLYNRVLVFKAARYVCPVRVQWLKPTQQSVEALQVFTFLDDDGIINGVKAELPAYLVSTEDVVINTEERKVKWWHDHKDQLPHWAFAVKKVLLVQPSSAAAERHCERDMRVKSTTSGRHLSVRRRLFTKRNTDHNDGSEEDYEANDPGEGEVSEDYANKMYME
;
A
#
# COMPACT_ATOMS: atom_id res chain seq x y z
N MET A 1 18.03 10.06 -16.66
CA MET A 1 18.70 9.06 -15.80
C MET A 1 19.85 8.46 -16.62
N GLN A 2 21.09 8.93 -16.42
CA GLN A 2 22.25 8.14 -16.87
C GLN A 2 22.37 6.99 -15.88
N PHE A 3 22.33 5.76 -16.38
CA PHE A 3 22.64 4.60 -15.56
C PHE A 3 24.10 4.71 -15.19
N GLY A 4 24.38 5.27 -14.01
CA GLY A 4 25.73 5.44 -13.50
C GLY A 4 26.45 4.10 -13.55
N ASP A 5 27.56 4.07 -14.31
CA ASP A 5 28.59 3.04 -14.27
C ASP A 5 28.10 1.58 -14.31
N ILE A 6 26.97 1.26 -14.97
CA ILE A 6 26.55 -0.14 -15.11
C ILE A 6 27.58 -0.93 -15.92
N GLU A 7 28.17 -0.33 -16.95
CA GLU A 7 29.26 -0.99 -17.69
C GLU A 7 30.44 -1.32 -16.77
N ARG A 8 30.82 -0.38 -15.91
CA ARG A 8 31.85 -0.62 -14.90
C ARG A 8 31.44 -1.70 -13.90
N PHE A 9 30.19 -1.70 -13.44
CA PHE A 9 29.65 -2.75 -12.58
C PHE A 9 29.68 -4.13 -13.27
N LEU A 10 29.34 -4.21 -14.57
CA LEU A 10 29.38 -5.45 -15.33
C LEU A 10 30.82 -5.97 -15.48
N ILE A 11 31.78 -5.07 -15.74
CA ILE A 11 33.21 -5.39 -15.80
C ILE A 11 33.71 -5.88 -14.42
N GLU A 12 33.37 -5.17 -13.35
CA GLU A 12 33.76 -5.54 -11.98
C GLU A 12 33.10 -6.86 -11.55
N ALA A 13 31.83 -7.09 -11.89
CA ALA A 13 31.10 -8.32 -11.57
C ALA A 13 31.63 -9.53 -12.36
N GLU A 14 32.08 -9.34 -13.60
CA GLU A 14 32.77 -10.36 -14.39
C GLU A 14 34.12 -10.72 -13.76
N ALA A 15 34.91 -9.71 -13.39
CA ALA A 15 36.22 -9.90 -12.76
C ALA A 15 36.14 -10.54 -11.36
N THR A 16 35.05 -10.28 -10.63
CA THR A 16 34.84 -10.79 -9.25
C THR A 16 33.94 -12.04 -9.19
N ASN A 17 33.50 -12.55 -10.34
CA ASN A 17 32.59 -13.70 -10.46
C ASN A 17 31.29 -13.54 -9.65
N VAL A 18 30.76 -12.33 -9.57
CA VAL A 18 29.53 -12.02 -8.84
C VAL A 18 28.31 -12.28 -9.72
N GLY A 19 27.49 -13.26 -9.33
CA GLY A 19 26.25 -13.58 -10.05
C GLY A 19 26.46 -14.17 -11.45
N PRO A 20 27.25 -15.25 -11.60
CA PRO A 20 27.65 -15.81 -12.90
C PRO A 20 26.48 -16.23 -13.81
N GLN A 21 25.31 -16.49 -13.23
CA GLN A 21 24.09 -16.85 -13.97
C GLN A 21 23.32 -15.61 -14.48
N LEU A 22 23.49 -14.45 -13.84
CA LEU A 22 22.80 -13.20 -14.15
C LEU A 22 23.61 -12.32 -15.10
N LEU A 23 24.95 -12.41 -15.03
CA LEU A 23 25.87 -11.59 -15.82
C LEU A 23 25.62 -11.73 -17.35
N PRO A 24 25.48 -12.95 -17.92
CA PRO A 24 25.22 -13.10 -19.35
C PRO A 24 23.85 -12.55 -19.77
N GLN A 25 22.85 -12.63 -18.87
CA GLN A 25 21.51 -12.10 -19.12
C GLN A 25 21.52 -10.56 -19.15
N LEU A 26 22.23 -9.93 -18.22
CA LEU A 26 22.44 -8.49 -18.21
C LEU A 26 23.18 -8.04 -19.47
N GLN A 27 24.32 -8.66 -19.80
CA GLN A 27 25.05 -8.36 -21.02
C GLN A 27 24.14 -8.43 -22.26
N THR A 28 23.32 -9.48 -22.37
CA THR A 28 22.33 -9.62 -23.47
C THR A 28 21.32 -8.46 -23.54
N ILE A 29 20.91 -7.92 -22.39
CA ILE A 29 19.99 -6.76 -22.33
C ILE A 29 20.69 -5.47 -22.74
N PHE A 30 21.95 -5.27 -22.31
CA PHE A 30 22.73 -4.07 -22.62
C PHE A 30 23.26 -4.04 -24.06
N SER A 31 23.49 -5.20 -24.68
CA SER A 31 23.93 -5.30 -26.08
C SER A 31 22.81 -5.07 -27.11
N ASP A 32 21.54 -5.14 -26.72
CA ASP A 32 20.38 -4.90 -27.60
C ASP A 32 19.76 -3.52 -27.30
N PRO A 33 19.86 -2.54 -28.23
CA PRO A 33 19.33 -1.19 -28.01
C PRO A 33 17.84 -1.15 -27.65
N LYS A 34 17.04 -2.08 -28.20
CA LYS A 34 15.60 -2.13 -27.93
C LYS A 34 15.31 -2.65 -26.52
N ARG A 35 16.07 -3.66 -26.05
CA ARG A 35 15.95 -4.17 -24.68
C ARG A 35 16.43 -3.16 -23.67
N LEU A 36 17.50 -2.44 -23.98
CA LEU A 36 17.98 -1.36 -23.14
C LEU A 36 16.90 -0.28 -22.98
N ILE A 37 16.30 0.21 -24.06
CA ILE A 37 15.19 1.18 -24.01
C ILE A 37 14.03 0.65 -23.15
N ASN A 38 13.60 -0.60 -23.35
CA ASN A 38 12.55 -1.21 -22.54
C ASN A 38 12.90 -1.21 -21.06
N LEU A 39 14.13 -1.59 -20.71
CA LEU A 39 14.59 -1.58 -19.32
C LEU A 39 14.57 -0.16 -18.73
N LYS A 40 15.00 0.86 -19.48
CA LYS A 40 14.96 2.26 -19.01
C LYS A 40 13.53 2.70 -18.71
N LEU A 41 12.58 2.36 -19.60
CA LEU A 41 11.16 2.69 -19.43
C LEU A 41 10.53 1.93 -18.26
N GLU A 42 10.81 0.63 -18.12
CA GLU A 42 10.32 -0.22 -17.02
C GLU A 42 10.80 0.26 -15.65
N LEU A 43 12.04 0.75 -15.56
CA LEU A 43 12.56 1.33 -14.33
C LEU A 43 11.95 2.69 -14.04
N ALA A 44 11.80 3.56 -15.05
CA ALA A 44 11.19 4.87 -14.89
C ALA A 44 9.76 4.78 -14.34
N ILE A 45 8.95 3.89 -14.90
CA ILE A 45 7.57 3.67 -14.44
C ILE A 45 7.51 2.94 -13.10
N THR A 46 8.50 2.09 -12.79
CA THR A 46 8.66 1.53 -11.44
C THR A 46 8.91 2.65 -10.43
N ILE A 47 9.70 3.67 -10.74
CA ILE A 47 9.87 4.82 -9.85
C ILE A 47 8.54 5.58 -9.69
N ASP A 48 7.87 5.93 -10.79
CA ASP A 48 6.63 6.70 -10.76
C ASP A 48 5.51 6.02 -9.94
N VAL A 49 5.39 4.69 -10.05
CA VAL A 49 4.33 3.94 -9.39
C VAL A 49 4.79 3.34 -8.05
N ALA A 50 5.94 2.68 -7.99
CA ALA A 50 6.36 1.93 -6.82
C ALA A 50 6.72 2.82 -5.62
N GLU A 51 7.07 4.09 -5.82
CA GLU A 51 7.24 5.03 -4.70
C GLU A 51 5.98 5.09 -3.82
N HIS A 52 4.79 5.08 -4.45
CA HIS A 52 3.52 5.09 -3.73
C HIS A 52 3.31 3.79 -2.95
N PHE A 53 3.68 2.65 -3.53
CA PHE A 53 3.63 1.36 -2.86
C PHE A 53 4.55 1.32 -1.65
N VAL A 54 5.81 1.69 -1.82
CA VAL A 54 6.83 1.69 -0.76
C VAL A 54 6.41 2.61 0.39
N LYS A 55 5.95 3.83 0.09
CA LYS A 55 5.47 4.76 1.13
C LYS A 55 4.24 4.22 1.85
N ALA A 56 3.33 3.57 1.13
CA ALA A 56 2.14 2.98 1.73
C ALA A 56 2.48 1.77 2.62
N THR A 57 3.37 0.88 2.19
CA THR A 57 3.77 -0.30 2.99
C THR A 57 4.48 0.12 4.27
N TYR A 58 5.48 1.01 4.18
CA TYR A 58 6.17 1.52 5.37
C TYR A 58 5.23 2.19 6.36
N PHE A 59 4.24 2.95 5.87
CA PHE A 59 3.25 3.56 6.75
C PHE A 59 2.35 2.51 7.41
N LEU A 60 1.92 1.49 6.66
CA LEU A 60 1.02 0.44 7.14
C LEU A 60 1.73 -0.64 7.99
N GLU A 61 3.05 -0.69 7.97
CA GLU A 61 3.89 -1.45 8.92
C GLU A 61 4.07 -0.71 10.25
N GLY A 62 3.81 0.59 10.28
CA GLY A 62 3.96 1.39 11.49
C GLY A 62 3.02 0.94 12.62
N ASN A 63 3.37 1.34 13.84
CA ASN A 63 2.47 1.16 14.99
C ASN A 63 1.51 2.36 15.08
N GLY A 64 0.29 2.14 15.58
CA GLY A 64 -0.67 3.22 15.87
C GLY A 64 -2.08 2.93 15.36
N ALA A 65 -2.94 3.97 15.40
CA ALA A 65 -4.33 3.89 14.94
C ALA A 65 -4.47 3.99 13.41
N LEU A 66 -3.77 3.10 12.70
CA LEU A 66 -3.65 3.12 11.23
C LEU A 66 -4.99 3.08 10.50
N VAL A 67 -6.02 2.50 11.11
CA VAL A 67 -7.40 2.48 10.59
C VAL A 67 -7.91 3.87 10.15
N LEU A 68 -7.45 4.94 10.80
CA LEU A 68 -7.86 6.32 10.53
C LEU A 68 -7.22 6.93 9.28
N SER A 69 -6.14 6.32 8.76
CA SER A 69 -5.36 6.82 7.62
C SER A 69 -5.12 5.78 6.52
N CYS A 70 -5.43 4.51 6.78
CA CYS A 70 -5.18 3.38 5.90
C CYS A 70 -5.78 3.59 4.50
N TYR A 71 -7.06 3.99 4.43
CA TYR A 71 -7.72 4.23 3.14
C TYR A 71 -6.99 5.28 2.31
N GLU A 72 -6.47 6.34 2.90
CA GLU A 72 -5.82 7.41 2.14
C GLU A 72 -4.51 6.93 1.51
N LYS A 73 -3.77 6.07 2.22
CA LYS A 73 -2.56 5.45 1.67
C LYS A 73 -2.90 4.49 0.53
N LEU A 74 -3.90 3.63 0.74
CA LEU A 74 -4.36 2.68 -0.27
C LEU A 74 -4.94 3.39 -1.50
N HIS A 75 -5.72 4.45 -1.29
CA HIS A 75 -6.31 5.24 -2.34
C HIS A 75 -5.26 6.03 -3.12
N ALA A 76 -4.21 6.55 -2.47
CA ALA A 76 -3.08 7.17 -3.15
C ALA A 76 -2.36 6.19 -4.10
N VAL A 77 -2.16 4.94 -3.68
CA VAL A 77 -1.60 3.89 -4.55
C VAL A 77 -2.52 3.62 -5.75
N ALA A 78 -3.83 3.45 -5.51
CA ALA A 78 -4.79 3.23 -6.59
C ALA A 78 -4.81 4.39 -7.60
N ARG A 79 -4.73 5.64 -7.11
CA ARG A 79 -4.64 6.83 -7.95
C ARG A 79 -3.35 6.89 -8.76
N ALA A 80 -2.21 6.49 -8.18
CA ALA A 80 -0.93 6.43 -8.90
C ALA A 80 -0.99 5.41 -10.05
N CYS A 81 -1.63 4.26 -9.83
CA CYS A 81 -1.85 3.25 -10.88
C CYS A 81 -2.78 3.74 -12.01
N GLN A 82 -3.63 4.73 -11.75
CA GLN A 82 -4.56 5.32 -12.71
C GLN A 82 -4.08 6.67 -13.24
N ALA A 83 -2.85 7.08 -12.92
CA ALA A 83 -2.35 8.39 -13.30
C ALA A 83 -2.26 8.52 -14.83
N PRO A 84 -2.75 9.63 -15.41
CA PRO A 84 -2.71 9.84 -16.85
C PRO A 84 -1.28 10.09 -17.37
N HIS A 85 -0.39 10.52 -16.46
CA HIS A 85 0.96 10.95 -16.77
C HIS A 85 1.97 10.41 -15.74
N PHE A 86 3.13 9.99 -16.26
CA PHE A 86 4.23 9.39 -15.52
C PHE A 86 5.48 10.24 -15.79
N PRO A 87 5.90 11.10 -14.84
CA PRO A 87 6.91 12.12 -15.10
C PRO A 87 8.30 11.53 -15.35
N ASN A 88 8.72 10.47 -14.65
CA ASN A 88 10.00 9.82 -14.92
C ASN A 88 9.99 9.12 -16.28
N VAL A 89 8.87 8.47 -16.64
CA VAL A 89 8.70 7.86 -17.97
C VAL A 89 8.77 8.92 -19.06
N HIS A 90 8.13 10.07 -18.86
CA HIS A 90 8.18 11.17 -19.81
C HIS A 90 9.59 11.71 -19.98
N ALA A 91 10.33 11.91 -18.89
CA ALA A 91 11.72 12.36 -18.95
C ALA A 91 12.61 11.35 -19.69
N VAL A 92 12.42 10.05 -19.45
CA VAL A 92 13.18 9.00 -20.16
C VAL A 92 12.81 8.93 -21.64
N ALA A 93 11.52 9.01 -21.97
CA ALA A 93 11.06 9.02 -23.35
C ALA A 93 11.57 10.25 -24.11
N ALA A 94 11.54 11.44 -23.49
CA ALA A 94 12.07 12.66 -24.07
C ALA A 94 13.56 12.55 -24.38
N ALA A 95 14.37 12.03 -23.44
CA ALA A 95 15.79 11.81 -23.65
C ALA A 95 16.07 10.81 -24.80
N ILE A 96 15.25 9.77 -24.95
CA ILE A 96 15.36 8.82 -26.06
C ILE A 96 14.99 9.49 -27.39
N ALA A 97 14.00 10.38 -27.39
CA ALA A 97 13.54 11.04 -28.60
C ALA A 97 14.38 12.25 -29.04
N GLU A 98 15.16 12.86 -28.14
CA GLU A 98 16.23 13.79 -28.53
C GLU A 98 17.27 13.08 -29.41
N GLU A 99 17.50 11.78 -29.18
CA GLU A 99 18.33 10.93 -30.06
C GLU A 99 17.58 10.51 -31.34
N ASN A 100 16.23 10.58 -31.38
CA ASN A 100 15.40 10.16 -32.53
C ASN A 100 13.99 10.81 -32.55
N HIS A 101 13.86 11.97 -33.22
CA HIS A 101 12.72 12.90 -33.13
C HIS A 101 11.32 12.34 -33.53
N GLY A 102 11.24 11.18 -34.21
CA GLY A 102 9.97 10.59 -34.65
C GLY A 102 9.32 9.60 -33.68
N GLN A 103 9.96 9.26 -32.54
CA GLN A 103 9.57 8.10 -31.72
C GLN A 103 8.90 8.42 -30.39
N ASN A 104 8.85 9.69 -29.98
CA ASN A 104 8.50 10.09 -28.61
C ASN A 104 7.12 9.57 -28.14
N VAL A 105 6.09 9.69 -29.00
CA VAL A 105 4.73 9.22 -28.69
C VAL A 105 4.65 7.69 -28.64
N ALA A 106 5.32 7.00 -29.57
CA ALA A 106 5.32 5.54 -29.63
C ALA A 106 6.06 4.92 -28.43
N VAL A 107 7.15 5.54 -27.99
CA VAL A 107 7.94 5.14 -26.82
C VAL A 107 7.15 5.31 -25.52
N LEU A 108 6.39 6.40 -25.40
CA LEU A 108 5.49 6.65 -24.27
C LEU A 108 4.36 5.61 -24.20
N GLU A 109 3.70 5.32 -25.31
CA GLU A 109 2.64 4.31 -25.37
C GLU A 109 3.18 2.91 -25.10
N GLN A 110 4.37 2.59 -25.61
CA GLN A 110 5.04 1.32 -25.31
C GLN A 110 5.37 1.17 -23.82
N ALA A 111 5.88 2.22 -23.17
CA ALA A 111 6.17 2.22 -21.74
C ALA A 111 4.93 1.92 -20.89
N LYS A 112 3.81 2.58 -21.23
CA LYS A 112 2.50 2.33 -20.59
C LYS A 112 2.06 0.89 -20.82
N ALA A 113 2.12 0.40 -22.06
CA ALA A 113 1.73 -0.96 -22.42
C ALA A 113 2.54 -2.03 -21.67
N CYS A 114 3.83 -1.80 -21.41
CA CYS A 114 4.68 -2.75 -20.67
C CYS A 114 4.21 -2.97 -19.22
N VAL A 115 3.69 -1.94 -18.54
CA VAL A 115 3.25 -2.07 -17.15
C VAL A 115 1.77 -2.26 -16.96
N GLN A 116 0.97 -1.95 -17.98
CA GLN A 116 -0.48 -2.05 -17.90
C GLN A 116 -0.94 -3.38 -17.30
N PRO A 117 -0.35 -4.56 -17.63
CA PRO A 117 -0.73 -5.83 -17.01
C PRO A 117 -0.54 -5.86 -15.49
N VAL A 118 0.50 -5.21 -14.96
CA VAL A 118 0.78 -5.13 -13.52
C VAL A 118 -0.19 -4.16 -12.84
N LEU A 119 -0.46 -3.01 -13.47
CA LEU A 119 -1.41 -2.02 -12.98
C LEU A 119 -2.82 -2.59 -12.94
N ASP A 120 -3.26 -3.25 -14.02
CA ASP A 120 -4.56 -3.91 -14.13
C ASP A 120 -4.70 -5.02 -13.09
N TRP A 121 -3.65 -5.83 -12.89
CA TRP A 121 -3.66 -6.84 -11.85
C TRP A 121 -3.85 -6.23 -10.47
N PHE A 122 -3.09 -5.17 -10.15
CA PHE A 122 -3.22 -4.50 -8.86
C PHE A 122 -4.62 -3.91 -8.69
N LEU A 123 -5.12 -3.18 -9.69
CA LEU A 123 -6.45 -2.57 -9.64
C LEU A 123 -7.55 -3.62 -9.52
N ARG A 124 -7.43 -4.76 -10.20
CA ARG A 124 -8.36 -5.88 -10.04
C ARG A 124 -8.30 -6.43 -8.62
N LYS A 125 -7.11 -6.63 -8.07
CA LYS A 125 -6.93 -7.16 -6.71
C LYS A 125 -7.52 -6.20 -5.68
N PHE A 126 -7.24 -4.92 -5.83
CA PHE A 126 -7.70 -3.86 -4.93
C PHE A 126 -9.21 -3.61 -5.02
N ASN A 127 -9.74 -3.44 -6.23
CA ASN A 127 -11.14 -3.04 -6.46
C ASN A 127 -12.12 -4.20 -6.51
N VAL A 128 -11.67 -5.45 -6.63
CA VAL A 128 -12.55 -6.63 -6.69
C VAL A 128 -12.30 -7.54 -5.50
N GLN A 129 -11.08 -8.08 -5.37
CA GLN A 129 -10.80 -9.11 -4.36
C GLN A 129 -10.77 -8.55 -2.94
N LEU A 130 -10.24 -7.34 -2.78
CA LEU A 130 -10.12 -6.67 -1.49
C LEU A 130 -11.19 -5.60 -1.27
N TYR A 131 -12.17 -5.48 -2.16
CA TYR A 131 -13.15 -4.40 -2.16
C TYR A 131 -13.83 -4.21 -0.81
N ASN A 132 -14.38 -5.29 -0.24
CA ASN A 132 -15.08 -5.23 1.06
C ASN A 132 -14.14 -4.78 2.19
N ARG A 133 -12.87 -5.22 2.16
CA ARG A 133 -11.87 -4.80 3.16
C ARG A 133 -11.50 -3.33 2.99
N VAL A 134 -11.34 -2.86 1.75
CA VAL A 134 -11.08 -1.46 1.44
C VAL A 134 -12.27 -0.57 1.82
N LEU A 135 -13.50 -1.08 1.67
CA LEU A 135 -14.73 -0.38 2.01
C LEU A 135 -14.82 -0.09 3.51
N VAL A 136 -14.40 -1.04 4.36
CA VAL A 136 -14.27 -0.85 5.81
C VAL A 136 -13.38 0.36 6.12
N PHE A 137 -12.18 0.43 5.52
CA PHE A 137 -11.28 1.57 5.73
C PHE A 137 -11.82 2.87 5.10
N LYS A 138 -12.59 2.77 4.00
CA LYS A 138 -13.26 3.92 3.39
C LYS A 138 -14.27 4.55 4.35
N ALA A 139 -15.05 3.72 5.06
CA ALA A 139 -16.01 4.14 6.08
C ALA A 139 -15.32 4.64 7.35
N ALA A 140 -14.22 4.01 7.77
CA ALA A 140 -13.42 4.44 8.93
C ALA A 140 -12.96 5.90 8.84
N ARG A 141 -12.89 6.50 7.65
CA ARG A 141 -12.56 7.92 7.48
C ARG A 141 -13.54 8.86 8.17
N TYR A 142 -14.81 8.46 8.32
CA TYR A 142 -15.80 9.25 9.06
C TYR A 142 -15.45 9.37 10.54
N VAL A 143 -14.62 8.46 11.05
CA VAL A 143 -14.14 8.44 12.44
C VAL A 143 -12.88 9.29 12.62
N CYS A 144 -12.26 9.76 11.53
CA CYS A 144 -11.03 10.53 11.61
C CYS A 144 -11.35 12.04 11.78
N PRO A 145 -10.97 12.67 12.91
CA PRO A 145 -11.35 14.06 13.22
C PRO A 145 -10.74 15.08 12.24
N VAL A 146 -9.68 14.70 11.52
CA VAL A 146 -9.09 15.54 10.47
C VAL A 146 -9.82 15.35 9.13
N ARG A 147 -10.22 14.12 8.79
CA ARG A 147 -10.82 13.84 7.47
C ARG A 147 -12.28 14.26 7.41
N VAL A 148 -13.00 14.18 8.52
CA VAL A 148 -14.42 14.53 8.58
C VAL A 148 -14.68 15.98 8.13
N GLN A 149 -13.76 16.90 8.43
CA GLN A 149 -13.79 18.31 8.00
C GLN A 149 -13.86 18.45 6.47
N TRP A 150 -13.11 17.62 5.74
CA TRP A 150 -13.07 17.62 4.27
C TRP A 150 -14.20 16.82 3.66
N LEU A 151 -14.63 15.75 4.33
CA LEU A 151 -15.69 14.86 3.85
C LEU A 151 -17.08 15.49 4.01
N LYS A 152 -17.28 16.32 5.04
CA LYS A 152 -18.56 16.93 5.42
C LYS A 152 -19.73 15.93 5.33
N PRO A 153 -19.65 14.81 6.08
CA PRO A 153 -20.67 13.77 6.02
C PRO A 153 -22.07 14.31 6.32
N THR A 154 -23.05 13.78 5.61
CA THR A 154 -24.46 13.86 5.94
C THR A 154 -24.87 12.66 6.80
N GLN A 155 -26.03 12.74 7.46
CA GLN A 155 -26.58 11.60 8.21
C GLN A 155 -26.70 10.33 7.36
N GLN A 156 -27.05 10.46 6.07
CA GLN A 156 -27.10 9.32 5.15
C GLN A 156 -25.71 8.74 4.89
N SER A 157 -24.68 9.58 4.72
CA SER A 157 -23.32 9.06 4.47
C SER A 157 -22.73 8.31 5.67
N VAL A 158 -23.19 8.60 6.89
CA VAL A 158 -22.78 7.92 8.13
C VAL A 158 -23.28 6.46 8.17
N GLU A 159 -24.35 6.12 7.42
CA GLU A 159 -24.83 4.73 7.28
C GLU A 159 -23.76 3.81 6.70
N ALA A 160 -22.77 4.35 5.98
CA ALA A 160 -21.61 3.57 5.53
C ALA A 160 -20.82 2.91 6.68
N LEU A 161 -20.95 3.38 7.93
CA LEU A 161 -20.37 2.74 9.10
C LEU A 161 -21.00 1.38 9.43
N GLN A 162 -22.18 1.07 8.90
CA GLN A 162 -22.80 -0.26 9.04
C GLN A 162 -22.00 -1.37 8.36
N VAL A 163 -21.01 -1.03 7.52
CA VAL A 163 -20.02 -2.01 7.03
C VAL A 163 -19.27 -2.69 8.18
N PHE A 164 -19.19 -2.05 9.34
CA PHE A 164 -18.77 -2.69 10.58
C PHE A 164 -19.99 -3.38 11.20
N THR A 165 -20.03 -4.71 11.14
CA THR A 165 -21.16 -5.51 11.65
C THR A 165 -21.47 -5.27 13.13
N PHE A 166 -20.48 -4.84 13.93
CA PHE A 166 -20.66 -4.47 15.33
C PHE A 166 -21.22 -3.05 15.58
N LEU A 167 -21.39 -2.26 14.51
CA LEU A 167 -22.09 -0.98 14.47
C LEU A 167 -23.39 -1.07 13.68
N ASP A 168 -23.72 -2.22 13.08
CA ASP A 168 -24.96 -2.43 12.33
C ASP A 168 -26.14 -2.67 13.29
N ASP A 169 -26.40 -1.66 14.11
CA ASP A 169 -27.50 -1.58 15.06
C ASP A 169 -28.13 -0.19 14.94
N ASP A 170 -29.44 -0.14 14.74
CA ASP A 170 -30.16 1.10 14.52
C ASP A 170 -30.02 2.06 15.70
N GLY A 171 -29.93 1.55 16.94
CA GLY A 171 -29.71 2.37 18.13
C GLY A 171 -28.36 3.06 18.11
N ILE A 172 -27.30 2.32 17.78
CA ILE A 172 -25.94 2.86 17.64
C ILE A 172 -25.89 3.90 16.52
N ILE A 173 -26.35 3.55 15.31
CA ILE A 173 -26.26 4.44 14.15
C ILE A 173 -27.10 5.70 14.32
N ASN A 174 -28.31 5.59 14.90
CA ASN A 174 -29.14 6.76 15.16
C ASN A 174 -28.51 7.70 16.20
N GLY A 175 -27.84 7.17 17.22
CA GLY A 175 -27.07 7.98 18.17
C GLY A 175 -25.92 8.73 17.50
N VAL A 176 -25.15 8.05 16.64
CA VAL A 176 -24.05 8.65 15.86
C VAL A 176 -24.59 9.74 14.89
N LYS A 177 -25.74 9.50 14.24
CA LYS A 177 -26.41 10.49 13.38
C LYS A 177 -26.91 11.72 14.13
N ALA A 178 -27.38 11.54 15.37
CA ALA A 178 -27.84 12.63 16.22
C ALA A 178 -26.69 13.52 16.69
N GLU A 179 -25.53 12.92 17.00
CA GLU A 179 -24.33 13.65 17.43
C GLU A 179 -23.52 14.24 16.27
N LEU A 180 -23.81 13.86 15.02
CA LEU A 180 -23.05 14.30 13.85
C LEU A 180 -22.85 15.83 13.77
N PRO A 181 -23.86 16.69 13.99
CA PRO A 181 -23.66 18.14 13.96
C PRO A 181 -22.66 18.62 15.02
N ALA A 182 -22.73 18.09 16.25
CA ALA A 182 -21.81 18.43 17.31
C ALA A 182 -20.38 17.97 16.98
N TYR A 183 -20.24 16.76 16.42
CA TYR A 183 -18.96 16.24 15.97
C TYR A 183 -18.32 17.14 14.90
N LEU A 184 -19.10 17.58 13.90
CA LEU A 184 -18.58 18.48 12.87
C LEU A 184 -18.08 19.80 13.45
N VAL A 185 -18.82 20.41 14.39
CA VAL A 185 -18.41 21.64 15.07
C VAL A 185 -17.13 21.42 15.90
N SER A 186 -17.04 20.34 16.66
CA SER A 186 -15.85 20.02 17.47
C SER A 186 -14.61 19.75 16.62
N THR A 187 -14.77 19.40 15.34
CA THR A 187 -13.66 19.14 14.43
C THR A 187 -13.29 20.31 13.53
N GLU A 188 -14.00 21.44 13.60
CA GLU A 188 -13.70 22.60 12.78
C GLU A 188 -12.27 23.09 13.03
N ASP A 189 -11.50 23.27 11.95
CA ASP A 189 -10.10 23.71 11.95
C ASP A 189 -9.13 22.85 12.79
N VAL A 190 -9.50 21.60 13.10
CA VAL A 190 -8.62 20.69 13.84
C VAL A 190 -7.45 20.25 12.95
N VAL A 191 -6.23 20.67 13.31
CA VAL A 191 -4.99 20.27 12.63
C VAL A 191 -4.24 19.24 13.46
N ILE A 192 -4.37 17.96 13.10
CA ILE A 192 -3.65 16.85 13.72
C ILE A 192 -2.82 16.11 12.67
N ASN A 193 -1.53 15.93 12.96
CA ASN A 193 -0.55 15.36 12.02
C ASN A 193 -0.06 13.94 12.38
N THR A 194 -0.49 13.37 13.51
CA THR A 194 -0.10 12.00 13.92
C THR A 194 -1.31 11.17 14.35
N GLU A 195 -1.21 9.83 14.26
CA GLU A 195 -2.32 8.94 14.62
C GLU A 195 -2.58 8.92 16.13
N GLU A 196 -1.54 9.04 16.96
CA GLU A 196 -1.64 9.06 18.42
C GLU A 196 -2.41 10.27 18.90
N ARG A 197 -2.17 11.44 18.27
CA ARG A 197 -2.90 12.67 18.58
C ARG A 197 -4.36 12.59 18.17
N LYS A 198 -4.71 11.82 17.11
CA LYS A 198 -6.12 11.57 16.76
C LYS A 198 -6.83 10.73 17.81
N VAL A 199 -6.14 9.72 18.36
CA VAL A 199 -6.68 8.91 19.47
C VAL A 199 -6.83 9.78 20.73
N LYS A 200 -5.83 10.61 21.05
CA LYS A 200 -5.92 11.54 22.17
C LYS A 200 -7.11 12.51 22.02
N TRP A 201 -7.32 13.05 20.82
CA TRP A 201 -8.46 13.92 20.55
C TRP A 201 -9.80 13.23 20.88
N TRP A 202 -9.97 11.97 20.47
CA TRP A 202 -11.17 11.19 20.80
C TRP A 202 -11.31 10.94 22.30
N HIS A 203 -10.21 10.71 23.01
CA HIS A 203 -10.22 10.56 24.46
C HIS A 203 -10.72 11.84 25.15
N ASP A 204 -10.23 13.00 24.70
CA ASP A 204 -10.55 14.30 25.29
C ASP A 204 -12.01 14.74 25.00
N HIS A 205 -12.65 14.20 23.94
CA HIS A 205 -14.02 14.56 23.52
C HIS A 205 -15.07 13.48 23.80
N LYS A 206 -14.70 12.38 24.48
CA LYS A 206 -15.57 11.22 24.68
C LYS A 206 -16.87 11.55 25.43
N ASP A 207 -16.83 12.51 26.35
CA ASP A 207 -17.98 12.87 27.18
C ASP A 207 -18.95 13.81 26.43
N GLN A 208 -18.45 14.55 25.44
CA GLN A 208 -19.26 15.43 24.59
C GLN A 208 -19.90 14.66 23.42
N LEU A 209 -19.23 13.60 22.96
CA LEU A 209 -19.63 12.77 21.81
C LEU A 209 -19.66 11.28 22.18
N PRO A 210 -20.50 10.86 23.15
CA PRO A 210 -20.48 9.50 23.68
C PRO A 210 -20.81 8.41 22.66
N HIS A 211 -21.76 8.64 21.73
CA HIS A 211 -22.10 7.64 20.71
C HIS A 211 -20.98 7.50 19.67
N TRP A 212 -20.39 8.62 19.24
CA TRP A 212 -19.20 8.56 18.39
C TRP A 212 -18.02 7.91 19.09
N ALA A 213 -17.70 8.28 20.33
CA ALA A 213 -16.58 7.71 21.07
C ALA A 213 -16.72 6.20 21.27
N PHE A 214 -17.94 5.72 21.53
CA PHE A 214 -18.24 4.29 21.56
C PHE A 214 -17.94 3.60 20.22
N ALA A 215 -18.43 4.17 19.10
CA ALA A 215 -18.19 3.64 17.77
C ALA A 215 -16.68 3.64 17.43
N VAL A 216 -15.98 4.74 17.72
CA VAL A 216 -14.54 4.91 17.52
C VAL A 216 -13.76 3.83 18.24
N LYS A 217 -14.06 3.59 19.52
CA LYS A 217 -13.35 2.59 20.34
C LYS A 217 -13.38 1.21 19.69
N LYS A 218 -14.51 0.82 19.09
CA LYS A 218 -14.62 -0.45 18.35
C LYS A 218 -13.90 -0.40 17.00
N VAL A 219 -14.04 0.69 16.24
CA VAL A 219 -13.35 0.85 14.94
C VAL A 219 -11.83 0.82 15.10
N LEU A 220 -11.29 1.36 16.18
CA LEU A 220 -9.87 1.32 16.51
C LEU A 220 -9.32 -0.10 16.73
N LEU A 221 -10.17 -1.11 16.92
CA LEU A 221 -9.74 -2.51 16.98
C LEU A 221 -9.48 -3.11 15.58
N VAL A 222 -9.98 -2.46 14.52
CA VAL A 222 -9.83 -2.92 13.13
C VAL A 222 -8.54 -2.36 12.52
N GLN A 223 -7.39 -2.89 12.96
CA GLN A 223 -6.10 -2.47 12.43
C GLN A 223 -5.73 -3.20 11.13
N PRO A 224 -5.21 -2.49 10.10
CA PRO A 224 -4.55 -3.15 8.99
C PRO A 224 -3.28 -3.86 9.48
N SER A 225 -3.02 -5.08 8.98
CA SER A 225 -1.78 -5.81 9.25
C SER A 225 -0.93 -5.90 7.98
N SER A 226 0.33 -5.48 8.06
CA SER A 226 1.32 -5.61 6.99
C SER A 226 1.56 -7.08 6.59
N ALA A 227 1.61 -7.99 7.57
CA ALA A 227 1.78 -9.43 7.35
C ALA A 227 0.64 -10.08 6.53
N ALA A 228 -0.54 -9.47 6.49
CA ALA A 228 -1.64 -9.94 5.63
C ALA A 228 -1.50 -9.44 4.18
N ALA A 229 -0.91 -8.26 3.96
CA ALA A 229 -0.65 -7.70 2.64
C ALA A 229 0.53 -8.42 1.95
N GLU A 230 1.61 -8.72 2.69
CA GLU A 230 2.78 -9.44 2.16
C GLU A 230 2.44 -10.87 1.75
N ARG A 231 1.80 -11.67 2.62
CA ARG A 231 1.42 -13.06 2.33
C ARG A 231 0.51 -13.20 1.10
N HIS A 232 -0.27 -12.16 0.80
CA HIS A 232 -1.16 -12.12 -0.36
C HIS A 232 -0.50 -11.58 -1.64
N CYS A 233 0.53 -10.71 -1.51
CA CYS A 233 1.30 -10.21 -2.64
C CYS A 233 2.38 -11.20 -3.08
N GLU A 234 3.04 -11.87 -2.13
CA GLU A 234 4.19 -12.76 -2.36
C GLU A 234 3.81 -14.09 -3.01
N ARG A 235 2.73 -14.74 -2.54
CA ARG A 235 2.23 -15.99 -3.16
C ARG A 235 1.81 -15.81 -4.62
N ASP A 236 1.29 -14.63 -4.97
CA ASP A 236 0.61 -14.41 -6.25
C ASP A 236 1.53 -13.80 -7.32
N MET A 237 2.54 -13.01 -6.91
CA MET A 237 3.63 -12.62 -7.83
C MET A 237 4.51 -13.81 -8.22
N ARG A 238 4.71 -14.78 -7.31
CA ARG A 238 5.51 -16.00 -7.57
C ARG A 238 4.88 -16.91 -8.62
N VAL A 239 3.56 -17.02 -8.66
CA VAL A 239 2.81 -17.83 -9.64
C VAL A 239 2.80 -17.19 -11.03
N LYS A 240 2.86 -15.86 -11.12
CA LYS A 240 2.81 -15.17 -12.42
C LYS A 240 4.17 -14.98 -13.09
N SER A 241 5.26 -14.93 -12.31
CA SER A 241 6.62 -14.99 -12.88
C SER A 241 6.94 -16.32 -13.57
N THR A 242 6.22 -17.40 -13.23
CA THR A 242 6.37 -18.71 -13.88
C THR A 242 5.40 -18.94 -15.05
N THR A 243 4.30 -18.18 -15.15
CA THR A 243 3.27 -18.40 -16.19
C THR A 243 3.42 -17.46 -17.41
N SER A 244 4.18 -16.37 -17.30
CA SER A 244 4.58 -15.55 -18.45
C SER A 244 6.03 -15.85 -18.80
N GLY A 245 6.26 -16.71 -19.78
CA GLY A 245 7.58 -17.11 -20.29
C GLY A 245 8.39 -15.96 -20.91
N ARG A 246 8.78 -14.96 -20.11
CA ARG A 246 9.79 -13.94 -20.42
C ARG A 246 10.65 -13.71 -19.18
N HIS A 247 11.90 -14.15 -19.30
CA HIS A 247 12.97 -13.97 -18.33
C HIS A 247 13.17 -12.48 -17.99
N LEU A 248 12.88 -12.11 -16.74
CA LEU A 248 13.53 -11.01 -16.01
C LEU A 248 13.31 -11.23 -14.51
N SER A 249 14.16 -12.08 -13.92
CA SER A 249 14.24 -12.27 -12.48
C SER A 249 15.10 -11.16 -11.86
N VAL A 250 14.52 -9.97 -11.65
CA VAL A 250 15.14 -8.90 -10.86
C VAL A 250 14.13 -8.32 -9.87
N ARG A 251 13.49 -9.16 -9.04
CA ARG A 251 12.61 -8.66 -7.94
C ARG A 251 12.69 -9.49 -6.66
N ARG A 252 13.91 -9.90 -6.27
CA ARG A 252 14.15 -10.61 -5.00
C ARG A 252 15.08 -9.89 -4.02
N ARG A 253 15.40 -8.61 -4.23
CA ARG A 253 16.36 -7.88 -3.37
C ARG A 253 15.84 -6.61 -2.68
N LEU A 254 14.66 -6.10 -3.03
CA LEU A 254 14.07 -4.97 -2.32
C LEU A 254 13.18 -5.37 -1.13
N PHE A 255 12.70 -6.62 -1.08
CA PHE A 255 11.78 -7.10 -0.04
C PHE A 255 12.41 -8.04 1.02
N THR A 256 13.61 -8.57 0.79
CA THR A 256 14.14 -9.68 1.62
C THR A 256 15.45 -9.38 2.35
N LYS A 257 16.05 -8.19 2.22
CA LYS A 257 17.38 -7.92 2.79
C LYS A 257 17.37 -7.58 4.30
N ARG A 258 16.32 -7.94 5.06
CA ARG A 258 16.31 -7.72 6.52
C ARG A 258 15.75 -8.86 7.37
N ASN A 259 15.54 -10.06 6.82
CA ASN A 259 15.10 -11.23 7.60
C ASN A 259 16.06 -12.42 7.58
N THR A 260 17.25 -12.31 6.97
CA THR A 260 18.21 -13.42 6.95
C THR A 260 19.18 -13.47 8.13
N ASP A 261 19.12 -12.51 9.05
CA ASP A 261 20.07 -12.55 10.17
C ASP A 261 19.53 -13.33 11.38
N HIS A 262 18.22 -13.63 11.46
CA HIS A 262 17.62 -14.32 12.63
C HIS A 262 16.57 -15.37 12.20
N ASN A 263 16.96 -16.44 11.51
CA ASN A 263 16.29 -17.75 11.64
C ASN A 263 17.07 -18.84 10.89
N ASP A 264 18.07 -19.42 11.56
CA ASP A 264 18.45 -20.81 11.29
C ASP A 264 17.50 -21.68 12.12
N GLY A 265 16.54 -22.30 11.45
CA GLY A 265 15.54 -23.16 12.06
C GLY A 265 14.73 -23.87 10.98
N SER A 266 14.95 -25.17 10.90
CA SER A 266 14.41 -26.17 9.97
C SER A 266 12.93 -26.04 9.60
N GLU A 267 12.65 -26.33 8.33
CA GLU A 267 11.32 -26.65 7.79
C GLU A 267 10.72 -27.84 8.56
N GLU A 268 9.64 -27.61 9.30
CA GLU A 268 8.69 -28.67 9.68
C GLU A 268 7.30 -28.28 9.19
N ASP A 269 6.70 -29.20 8.45
CA ASP A 269 5.32 -29.17 7.98
C ASP A 269 4.36 -29.16 9.18
N TYR A 270 3.55 -28.12 9.32
CA TYR A 270 2.41 -28.13 10.23
C TYR A 270 1.10 -28.07 9.43
N GLU A 271 0.43 -29.21 9.40
CA GLU A 271 -0.93 -29.42 8.91
C GLU A 271 -1.94 -28.53 9.64
N ALA A 272 -3.03 -28.25 8.93
CA ALA A 272 -4.14 -27.42 9.37
C ALA A 272 -4.77 -27.93 10.68
N ASN A 273 -4.84 -27.06 11.69
CA ASN A 273 -5.74 -27.23 12.82
C ASN A 273 -6.56 -25.94 13.08
N ASP A 274 -7.83 -26.21 13.31
CA ASP A 274 -8.96 -25.36 13.71
C ASP A 274 -8.61 -24.30 14.77
N PRO A 275 -9.00 -23.01 14.66
CA PRO A 275 -8.75 -22.05 15.71
C PRO A 275 -9.85 -22.15 16.78
N GLY A 276 -9.70 -23.14 17.65
CA GLY A 276 -10.24 -23.08 19.00
C GLY A 276 -9.60 -21.92 19.78
N GLU A 277 -10.39 -21.35 20.67
CA GLU A 277 -10.09 -20.24 21.58
C GLU A 277 -8.64 -20.25 22.11
N GLY A 278 -7.96 -19.11 22.01
CA GLY A 278 -6.57 -18.98 22.46
C GLY A 278 -6.05 -17.55 22.47
N GLU A 279 -6.16 -16.94 23.65
CA GLU A 279 -5.23 -15.98 24.28
C GLU A 279 -4.92 -14.63 23.61
N VAL A 280 -5.57 -13.60 24.18
CA VAL A 280 -5.13 -12.20 24.11
C VAL A 280 -3.74 -12.10 24.74
N SER A 281 -2.75 -11.70 23.94
CA SER A 281 -1.41 -11.32 24.43
C SER A 281 -1.54 -10.36 25.63
N GLU A 282 -0.92 -10.71 26.76
CA GLU A 282 -0.90 -9.93 28.02
C GLU A 282 -0.51 -8.45 27.83
N ASP A 283 0.19 -8.13 26.75
CA ASP A 283 0.61 -6.76 26.42
C ASP A 283 -0.55 -5.86 25.94
N TYR A 284 -1.67 -6.47 25.50
CA TYR A 284 -2.93 -5.77 25.19
C TYR A 284 -3.83 -5.59 26.42
N ALA A 285 -3.73 -6.47 27.43
CA ALA A 285 -4.51 -6.37 28.66
C ALA A 285 -4.02 -5.21 29.55
N ASN A 286 -2.70 -4.98 29.61
CA ASN A 286 -2.11 -3.94 30.46
C ASN A 286 -2.31 -2.50 29.96
N LYS A 287 -2.79 -2.28 28.72
CA LYS A 287 -3.19 -0.95 28.22
C LYS A 287 -4.68 -0.65 28.37
N MET A 288 -5.48 -1.61 28.86
CA MET A 288 -6.90 -1.42 29.18
C MET A 288 -7.17 -1.07 30.66
N TYR A 289 -6.15 -1.07 31.52
CA TYR A 289 -6.28 -0.51 32.87
C TYR A 289 -5.96 0.98 32.86
N MET A 290 -6.98 1.79 32.58
CA MET A 290 -7.00 3.20 32.93
C MET A 290 -8.27 3.42 33.73
N GLU A 291 -8.12 3.43 35.05
CA GLU A 291 -9.01 4.17 35.95
C GLU A 291 -9.04 5.66 35.56
#